data_AF-A0A932Z010-F1
#
_entry.id   AF-A0A932Z010-F1
#
_cell.length_a   1.000
_cell.length_b   1.000
_cell.length_c   1.000
_cell.angle_alpha   90.00
_cell.angle_beta   90.00
_cell.angle_gamma   90.00
#
_symmetry.space_group_name_H-M   'P 1'
#
loop_
_entity.id
_entity.type
_entity.pdbx_description
1 polymer ?
#
loop_
_entity_poly.entity_id
_entity_poly.type
_entity_poly.pdbx_seq_one_letter_code
_entity_poly.pdbx_strand_id
1 'polypeptide(L)'
;MAGWFGSLGELFILGSVGFWILFGFMSLMVLVATEGSESFGLATTTVIAFFVLLAICGDFNVVTAVRRTPLTAGGVCAGYIVAGVLWSMVKWYLFLRERRDDYNERKALFLQEHQMEGAVIPDGLKGAWRNRIGYGHSAPHVRDHKTRIVRWMVYWPWSLLWFCVNDPVRRFFRMLFNRIVGIYERIQRRVWGDAEADFTE
;
A
#
# COMPACT_ATOMS: atom_id res chain seq x y z
N MET A 1 20.94 -37.89 -16.61
CA MET A 1 20.52 -36.56 -16.11
C MET A 1 19.66 -35.76 -17.11
N ALA A 2 19.48 -36.18 -18.36
CA ALA A 2 18.63 -35.44 -19.33
C ALA A 2 17.10 -35.54 -19.09
N GLY A 3 16.62 -36.54 -18.34
CA GLY A 3 15.18 -36.73 -18.10
C GLY A 3 14.54 -35.81 -17.07
N TRP A 4 15.31 -35.24 -16.13
CA TRP A 4 14.76 -34.38 -15.06
C TRP A 4 14.53 -32.94 -15.50
N PHE A 5 15.26 -32.44 -16.50
CA PHE A 5 15.07 -31.07 -16.99
C PHE A 5 13.84 -30.93 -17.90
N GLY A 6 13.39 -32.00 -18.55
CA GLY A 6 12.20 -31.99 -19.41
C GLY A 6 10.90 -31.75 -18.63
N SER A 7 10.73 -32.42 -17.47
CA SER A 7 9.53 -32.26 -16.65
C SER A 7 9.44 -30.88 -15.97
N LEU A 8 10.58 -30.23 -15.70
CA LEU A 8 10.59 -28.88 -15.15
C LEU A 8 10.14 -27.83 -16.18
N GLY A 9 10.48 -28.00 -17.46
CA GLY A 9 10.05 -27.09 -18.53
C GLY A 9 8.53 -27.03 -18.66
N GLU A 10 7.85 -28.18 -18.57
CA GLU A 10 6.38 -28.27 -18.64
C GLU A 10 5.69 -27.52 -17.49
N LEU A 11 6.30 -27.51 -16.30
CA LEU A 11 5.81 -26.77 -15.14
C LEU A 11 5.89 -25.25 -15.32
N PHE A 12 6.67 -24.72 -16.26
CA PHE A 12 6.79 -23.27 -16.52
C PHE A 12 6.17 -22.81 -17.85
N ILE A 13 5.50 -23.72 -18.57
CA ILE A 13 4.70 -23.34 -19.73
C ILE A 13 3.62 -22.33 -19.30
N LEU A 14 3.44 -21.27 -20.10
CA LEU A 14 2.46 -20.24 -19.82
C LEU A 14 1.05 -20.86 -19.66
N GLY A 15 0.45 -20.65 -18.49
CA GLY A 15 -0.85 -21.23 -18.13
C GLY A 15 -0.80 -22.53 -17.33
N SER A 16 0.37 -23.12 -17.14
CA SER A 16 0.54 -24.27 -16.24
C SER A 16 0.37 -23.87 -14.77
N VAL A 17 0.16 -24.86 -13.89
CA VAL A 17 0.07 -24.63 -12.44
C VAL A 17 1.36 -24.03 -11.88
N GLY A 18 2.53 -24.52 -12.32
CA GLY A 18 3.83 -24.02 -11.85
C GLY A 18 4.08 -22.56 -12.26
N PHE A 19 3.64 -22.16 -13.46
CA PHE A 19 3.65 -20.76 -13.89
C PHE A 19 2.84 -19.87 -12.93
N TRP A 20 1.62 -20.28 -12.57
CA TRP A 20 0.77 -19.49 -11.67
C TRP A 20 1.30 -19.41 -10.24
N ILE A 21 1.89 -20.50 -9.71
CA ILE A 21 2.54 -20.49 -8.40
C ILE A 21 3.74 -19.54 -8.41
N LEU A 22 4.59 -19.63 -9.42
CA LEU A 22 5.75 -18.73 -9.56
C LEU A 22 5.30 -17.28 -9.70
N PHE A 23 4.31 -17.01 -10.56
CA PHE A 23 3.76 -15.68 -10.76
C PHE A 23 3.15 -15.10 -9.48
N GLY A 24 2.38 -15.91 -8.73
CA GLY A 24 1.81 -15.53 -7.45
C GLY A 24 2.89 -15.21 -6.41
N PHE A 25 3.92 -16.06 -6.30
CA PHE A 25 5.06 -15.83 -5.42
C PHE A 25 5.82 -14.55 -5.78
N MET A 26 6.12 -14.34 -7.06
CA MET A 26 6.82 -13.12 -7.51
C MET A 26 5.94 -11.88 -7.31
N SER A 27 4.64 -11.98 -7.54
CA SER A 27 3.70 -10.89 -7.26
C SER A 27 3.66 -10.53 -5.78
N LEU A 28 3.69 -11.52 -4.89
CA LEU A 28 3.78 -11.30 -3.45
C LEU A 28 5.12 -10.62 -3.08
N MET A 29 6.23 -11.07 -3.66
CA MET A 29 7.54 -10.45 -3.44
C MET A 29 7.57 -8.99 -3.88
N VAL A 30 7.02 -8.67 -5.06
CA VAL A 30 6.90 -7.28 -5.55
C VAL A 30 6.01 -6.45 -4.61
N LEU A 31 4.89 -7.01 -4.14
CA LEU A 31 4.01 -6.33 -3.20
C LEU A 31 4.72 -6.02 -1.88
N VAL A 32 5.39 -7.01 -1.29
CA VAL A 32 6.18 -6.83 -0.06
C VAL A 32 7.33 -5.83 -0.28
N ALA A 33 8.03 -5.89 -1.41
CA ALA A 33 9.11 -4.97 -1.71
C ALA A 33 8.62 -3.52 -1.89
N THR A 34 7.47 -3.34 -2.53
CA THR A 34 6.91 -2.01 -2.83
C THR A 34 6.26 -1.35 -1.62
N GLU A 35 5.65 -2.12 -0.72
CA GLU A 35 4.96 -1.62 0.48
C GLU A 35 5.86 -1.64 1.73
N GLY A 36 6.68 -2.68 1.91
CA GLY A 36 7.48 -2.89 3.12
C GLY A 36 8.86 -2.24 3.10
N SER A 37 9.42 -1.96 1.92
CA SER A 37 10.74 -1.35 1.79
C SER A 37 10.66 -0.06 0.98
N GLU A 38 11.39 0.98 1.40
CA GLU A 38 11.54 2.17 0.56
C GLU A 38 12.46 1.92 -0.66
N SER A 39 13.00 0.71 -0.80
CA SER A 39 13.94 0.34 -1.85
C SER A 39 13.24 0.03 -3.18
N PHE A 40 13.20 1.03 -4.07
CA PHE A 40 12.75 0.87 -5.45
C PHE A 40 13.51 -0.24 -6.22
N GLY A 41 14.79 -0.45 -5.87
CA GLY A 41 15.65 -1.45 -6.50
C GLY A 41 15.14 -2.88 -6.35
N LEU A 42 14.65 -3.29 -5.17
CA LEU A 42 14.25 -4.68 -4.92
C LEU A 42 13.05 -5.10 -5.78
N ALA A 43 12.06 -4.22 -5.94
CA ALA A 43 10.90 -4.47 -6.80
C ALA A 43 11.30 -4.58 -8.28
N THR A 44 12.25 -3.76 -8.74
CA THR A 44 12.76 -3.83 -10.12
C THR A 44 13.54 -5.12 -10.35
N THR A 45 14.45 -5.46 -9.43
CA THR A 45 15.27 -6.68 -9.51
C THR A 45 14.42 -7.94 -9.53
N THR A 46 13.36 -8.01 -8.72
CA THR A 46 12.45 -9.16 -8.70
C THR A 46 11.69 -9.31 -10.03
N VAL A 47 11.18 -8.22 -10.60
CA VAL A 47 10.52 -8.26 -11.92
C VAL A 47 11.49 -8.69 -13.02
N ILE A 48 12.72 -8.17 -13.02
CA ILE A 48 13.76 -8.57 -13.99
C ILE A 48 14.09 -10.05 -13.82
N ALA A 49 14.32 -10.52 -12.59
CA ALA A 49 14.62 -11.91 -12.31
C ALA A 49 13.49 -12.85 -12.78
N PHE A 50 12.22 -12.44 -12.63
CA PHE A 50 11.08 -13.18 -13.17
C PHE A 50 11.13 -13.31 -14.69
N PHE A 51 11.37 -12.21 -15.41
CA PHE A 51 11.47 -12.26 -16.88
C PHE A 51 12.68 -13.04 -17.37
N VAL A 52 13.81 -12.96 -16.69
CA VAL A 52 14.99 -13.78 -16.99
C VAL A 52 14.69 -15.27 -16.78
N LEU A 53 14.04 -15.61 -15.66
CA LEU A 53 13.64 -16.99 -15.37
C LEU A 53 12.64 -17.51 -16.42
N LEU A 54 11.66 -16.70 -16.81
CA LEU A 54 10.74 -17.06 -17.89
C LEU A 54 11.43 -17.21 -19.24
N ALA A 55 12.44 -16.40 -19.54
CA ALA A 55 13.19 -16.49 -20.79
C ALA A 55 14.11 -17.73 -20.85
N ILE A 56 14.61 -18.21 -19.69
CA ILE A 56 15.45 -19.40 -19.60
C ILE A 56 14.61 -20.68 -19.52
N CYS A 57 13.53 -20.67 -18.75
CA CYS A 57 12.72 -21.86 -18.47
C CYS A 57 11.47 -22.00 -19.36
N GLY A 58 11.01 -20.92 -19.99
CA GLY A 58 9.82 -20.90 -20.83
C GLY A 58 10.15 -20.77 -22.31
N ASP A 59 9.21 -21.20 -23.15
CA ASP A 59 9.29 -21.06 -24.63
C ASP A 59 8.83 -19.67 -25.13
N PHE A 60 8.61 -18.73 -24.21
CA PHE A 60 8.10 -17.40 -24.55
C PHE A 60 9.23 -16.44 -24.91
N ASN A 61 9.52 -16.30 -26.20
CA ASN A 61 10.47 -15.31 -26.69
C ASN A 61 9.81 -13.93 -26.85
N VAL A 62 9.96 -13.09 -25.83
CA VAL A 62 9.45 -11.70 -25.80
C VAL A 62 9.92 -10.90 -27.02
N VAL A 63 11.19 -11.06 -27.42
CA VAL A 63 11.76 -10.34 -28.57
C VAL A 63 11.06 -10.73 -29.86
N THR A 64 10.79 -12.02 -30.06
CA THR A 64 10.03 -12.51 -31.22
C THR A 64 8.59 -12.00 -31.21
N ALA A 65 7.93 -11.97 -30.06
CA ALA A 65 6.56 -11.45 -29.94
C ALA A 65 6.49 -9.95 -30.31
N VAL A 66 7.42 -9.13 -29.82
CA VAL A 66 7.48 -7.69 -30.13
C VAL A 66 7.77 -7.47 -31.62
N ARG A 67 8.66 -8.26 -32.23
CA ARG A 67 9.00 -8.14 -33.66
C ARG A 67 7.85 -8.53 -34.59
N ARG A 68 7.02 -9.51 -34.21
CA ARG A 68 5.88 -9.97 -35.03
C ARG A 68 4.76 -8.94 -35.10
N THR A 69 4.50 -8.21 -34.01
CA THR A 69 3.39 -7.24 -33.94
C THR A 69 3.81 -5.97 -33.19
N PRO A 70 4.67 -5.12 -33.78
CA PRO A 70 5.23 -3.95 -33.09
C PRO A 70 4.17 -2.91 -32.71
N LEU A 71 3.12 -2.74 -33.54
CA LEU A 71 2.02 -1.82 -33.26
C LEU A 71 1.23 -2.24 -32.01
N THR A 72 0.90 -3.53 -31.89
CA THR A 72 0.20 -4.06 -30.71
C THR A 72 1.07 -3.92 -29.47
N ALA A 73 2.36 -4.27 -29.55
CA ALA A 73 3.29 -4.10 -28.44
C ALA A 73 3.41 -2.63 -28.00
N GLY A 74 3.55 -1.72 -28.96
CA GLY A 74 3.58 -0.27 -28.70
C GLY A 74 2.28 0.24 -28.07
N GLY A 75 1.13 -0.22 -28.56
CA GLY A 75 -0.18 0.11 -28.01
C GLY A 75 -0.36 -0.38 -26.57
N VAL A 76 0.08 -1.61 -26.26
CA VAL A 76 0.06 -2.15 -24.89
C VAL A 76 0.97 -1.33 -23.96
N CYS A 77 2.19 -1.00 -24.40
CA CYS A 77 3.11 -0.16 -23.62
C CYS A 77 2.54 1.22 -23.36
N ALA A 78 1.97 1.87 -24.38
CA ALA A 78 1.34 3.19 -24.24
C ALA A 78 0.14 3.13 -23.29
N GLY A 79 -0.73 2.13 -23.45
CA GLY A 79 -1.88 1.89 -22.56
C GLY A 79 -1.45 1.67 -21.11
N TYR A 80 -0.39 0.90 -20.89
CA TYR A 80 0.18 0.67 -19.55
C TYR A 80 0.64 1.97 -18.88
N ILE A 81 1.35 2.84 -19.63
CA ILE A 81 1.82 4.13 -19.11
C ILE A 81 0.65 5.04 -18.77
N VAL A 82 -0.35 5.16 -19.66
CA VAL A 82 -1.53 5.98 -19.44
C VAL A 82 -2.31 5.51 -18.21
N ALA A 83 -2.54 4.20 -18.08
CA ALA A 83 -3.19 3.62 -16.91
C ALA A 83 -2.40 3.89 -15.62
N GLY A 84 -1.07 3.77 -15.66
CA GLY A 84 -0.21 4.09 -14.52
C GLY A 84 -0.27 5.54 -14.09
N VAL A 85 -0.29 6.49 -15.04
CA VAL A 85 -0.47 7.92 -14.74
C VAL A 85 -1.82 8.16 -14.05
N LEU A 86 -2.91 7.67 -14.64
CA LEU A 86 -4.25 7.84 -14.09
C LEU A 86 -4.36 7.22 -12.69
N TRP A 87 -3.83 6.01 -12.50
CA TRP A 87 -3.82 5.35 -11.19
C TRP A 87 -3.02 6.15 -10.16
N SER A 88 -1.88 6.72 -10.53
CA SER A 88 -1.06 7.51 -9.62
C SER A 88 -1.80 8.75 -9.09
N MET A 89 -2.65 9.36 -9.92
CA MET A 89 -3.52 10.48 -9.51
C MET A 89 -4.57 10.02 -8.50
N VAL A 90 -5.22 8.88 -8.74
CA VAL A 90 -6.19 8.28 -7.80
C VAL A 90 -5.51 7.96 -6.47
N LYS A 91 -4.34 7.31 -6.48
CA LYS A 91 -3.58 6.99 -5.26
C LYS A 91 -3.11 8.23 -4.52
N TRP A 92 -2.70 9.28 -5.23
CA TRP A 92 -2.34 10.55 -4.60
C TRP A 92 -3.54 11.19 -3.89
N TYR A 93 -4.72 11.20 -4.52
CA TYR A 93 -5.94 11.68 -3.88
C TYR A 93 -6.29 10.88 -2.62
N LEU A 94 -6.23 9.54 -2.69
CA LEU A 94 -6.49 8.68 -1.54
C LEU A 94 -5.49 8.92 -0.40
N PHE A 95 -4.20 9.09 -0.74
CA PHE A 95 -3.16 9.42 0.22
C PHE A 95 -3.39 10.77 0.91
N LEU A 96 -3.77 11.80 0.15
CA LEU A 96 -4.13 13.11 0.73
C LEU A 96 -5.33 13.02 1.66
N ARG A 97 -6.34 12.21 1.30
CA ARG A 97 -7.51 11.98 2.14
C ARG A 97 -7.14 11.30 3.45
N GLU A 98 -6.36 10.22 3.41
CA GLU A 98 -5.89 9.53 4.63
C GLU A 98 -5.09 10.47 5.54
N ARG A 99 -4.21 11.31 4.97
CA ARG A 99 -3.43 12.31 5.73
C ARG A 99 -4.30 13.39 6.35
N ARG A 100 -5.35 13.83 5.64
CA ARG A 100 -6.33 14.78 6.18
C ARG A 100 -7.12 14.16 7.34
N ASP A 101 -7.51 12.90 7.22
CA ASP A 101 -8.27 12.18 8.25
C ASP A 101 -7.43 12.03 9.53
N ASP A 102 -6.17 11.61 9.42
CA ASP A 102 -5.21 11.54 10.56
C ASP A 102 -4.98 12.92 11.19
N TYR A 103 -4.84 13.98 10.39
CA TYR A 103 -4.74 15.35 10.91
C TYR A 103 -5.98 15.77 11.71
N ASN A 104 -7.18 15.47 11.20
CA ASN A 104 -8.44 15.80 11.86
C ASN A 104 -8.62 15.02 13.17
N GLU A 105 -8.25 13.74 13.19
CA GLU A 105 -8.29 12.90 14.39
C GLU A 105 -7.37 13.44 15.49
N ARG A 106 -6.11 13.74 15.16
CA ARG A 106 -5.17 14.35 16.12
C ARG A 106 -5.65 15.71 16.61
N LYS A 107 -6.28 16.49 15.73
CA LYS A 107 -6.83 17.80 16.07
C LYS A 107 -7.99 17.65 17.05
N ALA A 108 -8.87 16.67 16.84
CA ALA A 108 -9.97 16.39 17.75
C ALA A 108 -9.46 16.00 19.14
N LEU A 109 -8.46 15.10 19.21
CA LEU A 109 -7.82 14.70 20.46
C LEU A 109 -7.17 15.90 21.18
N PHE A 110 -6.48 16.77 20.45
CA PHE A 110 -5.87 17.96 21.03
C PHE A 110 -6.90 18.93 21.61
N LEU A 111 -8.02 19.15 20.92
CA LEU A 111 -9.09 20.02 21.42
C LEU A 111 -9.80 19.40 22.64
N GLN A 112 -9.99 18.07 22.64
CA GLN A 112 -10.54 17.33 23.78
C GLN A 112 -9.65 17.47 25.02
N GLU A 113 -8.33 17.34 24.89
CA GLU A 113 -7.38 17.51 26.00
C GLU A 113 -7.40 18.92 26.60
N HIS A 114 -7.71 19.94 25.80
CA HIS A 114 -7.81 21.32 26.26
C HIS A 114 -9.24 21.73 26.63
N GLN A 115 -10.18 20.77 26.69
CA GLN A 115 -11.60 20.99 27.02
C GLN A 115 -12.27 22.04 26.13
N MET A 116 -11.85 22.15 24.87
CA MET A 116 -12.38 23.15 23.93
C MET A 116 -13.49 22.54 23.08
N GLU A 117 -14.67 23.15 23.12
CA GLU A 117 -15.76 22.85 22.19
C GLU A 117 -15.57 23.64 20.90
N GLY A 118 -15.37 22.94 19.77
CA GLY A 118 -15.37 23.57 18.46
C GLY A 118 -14.45 22.92 17.44
N ALA A 119 -14.52 23.40 16.20
CA ALA A 119 -13.69 22.92 15.09
C ALA A 119 -12.46 23.80 14.80
N VAL A 120 -12.29 24.93 15.49
CA VAL A 120 -11.23 25.91 15.21
C VAL A 120 -10.26 25.97 16.38
N ILE A 121 -8.95 25.96 16.08
CA ILE A 121 -7.91 26.07 17.11
C ILE A 121 -7.78 27.55 17.48
N PRO A 122 -7.99 27.93 18.75
CA PRO A 122 -7.84 29.31 19.22
C PRO A 122 -6.41 29.82 18.99
N ASP A 123 -6.26 31.12 18.76
CA ASP A 123 -4.96 31.72 18.43
C ASP A 123 -3.88 31.45 19.47
N GLY A 124 -4.23 31.48 20.76
CA GLY A 124 -3.30 31.16 21.86
C GLY A 124 -2.78 29.72 21.85
N LEU A 125 -3.53 28.77 21.28
CA LEU A 125 -3.16 27.35 21.24
C LEU A 125 -2.49 26.94 19.91
N LYS A 126 -2.41 27.82 18.91
CA LYS A 126 -1.78 27.50 17.61
C LYS A 126 -0.31 27.11 17.75
N GLY A 127 0.42 27.71 18.70
CA GLY A 127 1.81 27.36 19.00
C GLY A 127 1.96 25.95 19.57
N ALA A 128 1.14 25.61 20.57
CA ALA A 128 1.09 24.28 21.18
C ALA A 128 0.69 23.21 20.14
N TRP A 129 -0.31 23.50 19.32
CA TRP A 129 -0.71 22.62 18.22
C TRP A 129 0.43 22.38 17.23
N ARG A 130 1.12 23.44 16.79
CA ARG A 130 2.26 23.35 15.87
C ARG A 130 3.38 22.49 16.43
N ASN A 131 3.68 22.63 17.73
CA ASN A 131 4.69 21.81 18.40
C ASN A 131 4.25 20.34 18.49
N ARG A 132 2.97 20.07 18.75
CA ARG A 132 2.44 18.70 18.86
C ARG A 132 2.45 17.94 17.53
N ILE A 133 2.04 18.59 16.43
CA ILE A 133 2.09 17.96 15.11
C ILE A 133 3.53 17.86 14.59
N GLY A 134 4.43 18.74 15.05
CA GLY A 134 5.80 18.79 14.56
C GLY A 134 5.90 19.31 13.12
N TYR A 135 7.13 19.57 12.67
CA TYR A 135 7.40 20.22 11.39
C TYR A 135 7.01 19.40 10.13
N GLY A 136 6.65 18.12 10.27
CA GLY A 136 6.33 17.21 9.17
C GLY A 136 4.85 17.08 8.78
N HIS A 137 3.94 17.82 9.42
CA HIS A 137 2.48 17.71 9.17
C HIS A 137 1.91 18.89 8.37
N SER A 138 2.75 19.62 7.65
CA SER A 138 2.27 20.52 6.59
C SER A 138 1.60 19.72 5.48
N ALA A 139 0.76 20.37 4.67
CA ALA A 139 0.11 19.73 3.53
C ALA A 139 1.19 19.10 2.62
N PRO A 140 1.17 17.78 2.40
CA PRO A 140 2.27 17.09 1.73
C PRO A 140 2.44 17.63 0.32
N HIS A 141 3.65 18.07 0.00
CA HIS A 141 3.97 18.61 -1.32
C HIS A 141 4.31 17.47 -2.28
N VAL A 142 3.80 17.55 -3.51
CA VAL A 142 4.01 16.54 -4.56
C VAL A 142 5.49 16.28 -4.82
N ARG A 143 6.31 17.34 -4.75
CA ARG A 143 7.76 17.28 -5.01
C ARG A 143 8.50 16.39 -4.01
N ASP A 144 8.11 16.42 -2.75
CA ASP A 144 8.74 15.64 -1.67
C ASP A 144 8.37 14.14 -1.76
N HIS A 145 7.33 13.81 -2.55
CA HIS A 145 6.83 12.46 -2.73
C HIS A 145 7.02 11.92 -4.16
N LYS A 146 7.90 12.52 -4.96
CA LYS A 146 8.16 12.11 -6.36
C LYS A 146 8.43 10.61 -6.50
N THR A 147 9.32 10.06 -5.70
CA THR A 147 9.69 8.62 -5.75
C THR A 147 8.50 7.71 -5.51
N ARG A 148 7.60 8.09 -4.59
CA ARG A 148 6.39 7.34 -4.27
C ARG A 148 5.39 7.39 -5.42
N ILE A 149 5.19 8.56 -6.03
CA ILE A 149 4.28 8.73 -7.17
C ILE A 149 4.78 7.92 -8.38
N VAL A 150 6.08 8.01 -8.69
CA VAL A 150 6.69 7.22 -9.78
C VAL A 150 6.51 5.72 -9.51
N ARG A 151 6.65 5.26 -8.25
CA ARG A 151 6.38 3.87 -7.89
C ARG A 151 4.94 3.47 -8.18
N TRP A 152 3.96 4.30 -7.85
CA TRP A 152 2.56 4.03 -8.18
C TRP A 152 2.30 4.01 -9.68
N MET A 153 3.02 4.79 -10.48
CA MET A 153 2.91 4.74 -11.93
C MET A 153 3.48 3.45 -12.51
N VAL A 154 4.66 3.02 -12.06
CA VAL A 154 5.36 1.85 -12.59
C VAL A 154 4.72 0.54 -12.14
N TYR A 155 4.34 0.45 -10.87
CA TYR A 155 3.79 -0.77 -10.25
C TYR A 155 2.29 -0.66 -9.99
N TRP A 156 1.58 0.09 -10.84
CA TRP A 156 0.15 0.34 -10.69
C TRP A 156 -0.70 -0.94 -10.61
N PRO A 157 -0.44 -2.04 -11.37
CA PRO A 157 -1.30 -3.22 -11.29
C PRO A 157 -1.25 -3.88 -9.91
N TRP A 158 -0.05 -4.00 -9.34
CA TRP A 158 0.14 -4.54 -7.99
C TRP A 158 -0.44 -3.60 -6.92
N SER A 159 -0.25 -2.29 -7.08
CA SER A 159 -0.84 -1.30 -6.16
C SER A 159 -2.37 -1.31 -6.18
N LEU A 160 -2.98 -1.46 -7.37
CA LEU A 160 -4.42 -1.61 -7.55
C LEU A 160 -4.91 -2.92 -6.94
N LEU A 161 -4.24 -4.03 -7.21
CA LEU A 161 -4.57 -5.32 -6.63
C LEU A 161 -4.54 -5.26 -5.09
N TRP A 162 -3.48 -4.69 -4.53
CA TRP A 162 -3.36 -4.51 -3.08
C TRP A 162 -4.45 -3.61 -2.53
N PHE A 163 -4.77 -2.50 -3.20
CA PHE A 163 -5.87 -1.62 -2.80
C PHE A 163 -7.21 -2.38 -2.75
N CYS A 164 -7.53 -3.16 -3.79
CA CYS A 164 -8.74 -3.97 -3.84
C CYS A 164 -8.85 -5.00 -2.72
N VAL A 165 -7.72 -5.49 -2.18
CA VAL A 165 -7.70 -6.43 -1.06
C VAL A 165 -7.70 -5.70 0.29
N ASN A 166 -6.78 -4.76 0.46
CA ASN A 166 -6.50 -4.10 1.73
C ASN A 166 -7.66 -3.20 2.20
N ASP A 167 -8.35 -2.50 1.30
CA ASP A 167 -9.47 -1.62 1.70
C ASP A 167 -10.65 -2.39 2.29
N PRO A 168 -11.18 -3.44 1.64
CA PRO A 168 -12.20 -4.31 2.22
C PRO A 168 -11.75 -4.96 3.53
N VAL A 169 -10.51 -5.46 3.58
CA VAL A 169 -9.93 -6.09 4.77
C VAL A 169 -9.87 -5.10 5.94
N ARG A 170 -9.33 -3.90 5.74
CA ARG A 170 -9.28 -2.84 6.77
C ARG A 170 -10.67 -2.43 7.22
N ARG A 171 -11.64 -2.34 6.32
CA ARG A 171 -13.02 -2.00 6.67
C ARG A 171 -13.66 -3.10 7.52
N PHE A 172 -13.42 -4.36 7.16
CA PHE A 172 -13.89 -5.51 7.91
C PHE A 172 -13.28 -5.56 9.32
N PHE A 173 -11.97 -5.40 9.45
CA PHE A 173 -11.29 -5.38 10.75
C PHE A 173 -11.70 -4.18 11.61
N ARG A 174 -11.88 -2.99 11.03
CA ARG A 174 -12.43 -1.83 11.78
C ARG A 174 -13.85 -2.10 12.28
N MET A 175 -14.69 -2.73 11.47
CA MET A 175 -16.03 -3.13 11.89
C MET A 175 -15.98 -4.12 13.07
N LEU A 176 -15.12 -5.14 12.98
CA LEU A 176 -14.91 -6.09 14.07
C LEU A 176 -14.40 -5.40 15.33
N PHE A 177 -13.38 -4.55 15.19
CA PHE A 177 -12.79 -3.79 16.31
C PHE A 177 -13.84 -2.92 17.02
N ASN A 178 -14.64 -2.16 16.27
CA ASN A 178 -15.68 -1.30 16.84
C ASN A 178 -16.79 -2.10 17.57
N ARG A 179 -17.01 -3.37 17.21
CA ARG A 179 -17.94 -4.25 17.93
C ARG A 179 -17.35 -4.77 19.24
N ILE A 180 -16.05 -5.06 19.27
CA ILE A 180 -15.38 -5.62 20.45
C ILE A 180 -14.88 -4.55 21.42
N VAL A 181 -14.70 -3.30 20.99
CA VAL A 181 -14.16 -2.22 21.84
C VAL A 181 -14.96 -2.05 23.14
N GLY A 182 -16.30 -2.11 23.07
CA GLY A 182 -17.15 -2.04 24.26
C GLY A 182 -17.03 -3.24 25.20
N ILE A 183 -16.50 -4.38 24.74
CA ILE A 183 -16.15 -5.51 25.61
C ILE A 183 -14.86 -5.18 26.36
N TYR A 184 -13.84 -4.71 25.65
CA TYR A 184 -12.57 -4.30 26.25
C TYR A 184 -12.75 -3.18 27.28
N GLU A 185 -13.54 -2.14 26.96
CA GLU A 185 -13.84 -1.05 27.90
C GLU A 185 -14.58 -1.52 29.16
N ARG A 186 -15.43 -2.56 29.04
CA ARG A 186 -16.10 -3.15 30.21
C ARG A 186 -15.13 -3.94 31.07
N ILE A 187 -14.20 -4.68 30.46
CA ILE A 187 -13.15 -5.39 31.19
C ILE A 187 -12.23 -4.38 31.90
N GLN A 188 -11.79 -3.34 31.20
CA GLN A 188 -10.93 -2.29 31.77
C GLN A 188 -11.59 -1.63 32.97
N ARG A 189 -12.85 -1.18 32.86
CA ARG A 189 -13.60 -0.59 33.98
C ARG A 189 -13.76 -1.54 35.16
N ARG A 190 -13.92 -2.84 34.92
CA ARG A 190 -14.00 -3.83 36.00
C ARG A 190 -12.68 -4.01 36.73
N VAL A 191 -11.55 -3.96 36.01
CA VAL A 191 -10.21 -4.18 36.61
C VAL A 191 -9.69 -2.91 37.30
N TRP A 192 -10.01 -1.74 36.76
CA TRP A 192 -9.47 -0.45 37.24
C TRP A 192 -10.46 0.39 38.04
N GLY A 193 -11.73 0.01 38.12
CA GLY A 193 -12.77 0.80 38.80
C GLY A 193 -12.46 1.06 40.27
N ASP A 194 -11.84 0.11 40.96
CA ASP A 194 -11.46 0.27 42.37
C ASP A 194 -10.28 1.25 42.53
N ALA A 195 -9.32 1.26 41.59
CA ALA A 195 -8.15 2.12 41.65
C ALA A 195 -8.48 3.60 41.34
N GLU A 196 -9.54 3.87 40.56
CA GLU A 196 -9.98 5.25 40.31
C GLU A 196 -10.56 5.91 41.57
N ALA A 197 -11.14 5.12 42.50
CA ALA A 197 -11.68 5.65 43.75
C ALA A 197 -10.60 6.27 44.65
N ASP A 198 -9.36 5.80 44.55
CA ASP A 198 -8.20 6.27 45.33
C ASP A 198 -7.73 7.69 44.93
N PHE A 199 -8.19 8.23 43.79
CA PHE A 199 -7.75 9.53 43.27
C PHE A 199 -8.81 10.65 43.37
N THR A 200 -9.97 10.38 44.00
CA THR A 200 -11.13 11.31 44.08
C THR A 200 -11.26 12.07 45.42
N GLU A 201 -10.15 12.41 46.09
CA GLU A 201 -10.14 13.31 47.27
C GLU A 201 -10.28 14.80 46.94
#